data_AF-A0A350Y944-F1
#
_entry.id   AF-A0A350Y944-F1
#
_cell.length_a   1.000
_cell.length_b   1.000
_cell.length_c   1.000
_cell.angle_alpha   90.00
_cell.angle_beta   90.00
_cell.angle_gamma   90.00
#
_symmetry.space_group_name_H-M   'P 1'
#
loop_
_entity.id
_entity.type
_entity.pdbx_description
1 polymer ?
#
loop_
_entity_poly.entity_id
_entity_poly.type
_entity_poly.pdbx_seq_one_letter_code
_entity_poly.pdbx_strand_id
1 'polypeptide(L)' 'MQFQIECNSLLKNYQTCLTCREPFEMREARVIVCNERGDSYGDICPQCIAMGFNWIGNQLQHLSQQVSL' A
#
# COMPACT_ATOMS: atom_id res chain seq x y z
N MET A 1 -1.63 13.86 -1.11
CA MET A 1 -1.99 12.42 -1.18
C MET A 1 -1.45 11.75 0.06
N GLN A 2 -2.21 10.84 0.67
CA GLN A 2 -1.85 10.16 1.91
C GLN A 2 -2.28 8.69 1.89
N PHE A 3 -1.63 7.86 2.70
CA PHE A 3 -2.07 6.49 2.98
C PHE A 3 -2.89 6.47 4.27
N GLN A 4 -4.03 5.81 4.21
CA GLN A 4 -4.87 5.52 5.36
C GLN A 4 -4.94 4.00 5.55
N ILE A 5 -4.84 3.55 6.80
CA ILE A 5 -4.96 2.14 7.16
C ILE A 5 -6.21 1.99 8.02
N GLU A 6 -7.09 1.08 7.61
CA GLU A 6 -8.32 0.78 8.35
C GLU A 6 -8.43 -0.72 8.60
N CYS A 7 -8.97 -1.08 9.77
CA CYS A 7 -9.39 -2.44 10.05
C CYS A 7 -10.66 -2.73 9.25
N ASN A 8 -10.62 -3.77 8.42
CA ASN A 8 -11.78 -4.23 7.68
C ASN A 8 -12.66 -5.10 8.60
N SER A 9 -13.74 -4.52 9.11
CA SER A 9 -14.74 -5.22 9.92
C SER A 9 -15.77 -6.00 9.10
N LEU A 10 -15.75 -5.89 7.77
CA LEU A 10 -16.70 -6.54 6.86
C LEU A 10 -16.08 -7.76 6.19
N LEU A 11 -16.87 -8.84 6.10
CA LEU A 11 -16.49 -10.12 5.52
C LEU A 11 -16.05 -9.96 4.04
N LYS A 12 -14.80 -10.37 3.75
CA LYS A 12 -14.27 -10.78 2.43
C LYS A 12 -14.92 -10.11 1.22
N ASN A 13 -14.54 -8.86 0.96
CA ASN A 13 -14.93 -8.16 -0.28
C ASN A 13 -13.81 -8.28 -1.31
N TYR A 14 -14.18 -8.57 -2.56
CA TYR A 14 -13.28 -8.42 -3.69
C TYR A 14 -13.19 -6.94 -4.07
N GLN A 15 -11.96 -6.45 -4.21
CA GLN A 15 -11.67 -5.09 -4.66
C GLN A 15 -10.70 -5.12 -5.83
N THR A 16 -10.66 -4.03 -6.59
CA THR A 16 -9.66 -3.83 -7.64
C THR A 16 -8.52 -2.98 -7.11
N CYS A 17 -7.28 -3.47 -7.24
CA CYS A 17 -6.11 -2.71 -6.82
C CYS A 17 -5.99 -1.41 -7.62
N LEU A 18 -5.83 -0.28 -6.94
CA LEU A 18 -5.61 1.02 -7.56
C LEU A 18 -4.33 1.05 -8.41
N THR A 19 -3.30 0.29 -8.00
CA THR A 19 -1.98 0.29 -8.66
C THR A 19 -1.91 -0.67 -9.84
N CYS A 20 -2.16 -1.96 -9.63
CA CYS A 20 -1.98 -2.97 -10.68
C CYS A 20 -3.27 -3.30 -11.44
N ARG A 21 -4.43 -2.77 -11.01
CA ARG A 21 -5.76 -3.04 -11.59
C ARG A 21 -6.23 -4.50 -11.52
N GLU A 22 -5.47 -5.38 -10.87
CA GLU A 22 -5.88 -6.76 -10.61
C GLU A 22 -6.90 -6.82 -9.45
N PRO A 23 -7.88 -7.74 -9.52
CA PRO A 23 -8.78 -8.01 -8.41
C PRO A 23 -8.04 -8.71 -7.27
N PHE A 24 -8.42 -8.41 -6.03
CA PHE A 24 -7.87 -9.06 -4.86
C PHE A 24 -8.92 -9.18 -3.75
N GLU A 25 -8.76 -10.22 -2.92
CA GLU A 25 -9.58 -10.39 -1.72
C GLU A 25 -9.03 -9.49 -0.60
N MET A 26 -9.88 -8.60 -0.10
CA MET A 26 -9.55 -7.76 1.04
C MET A 26 -9.53 -8.60 2.31
N ARG A 27 -8.42 -8.49 3.07
CA ARG A 27 -8.21 -9.21 4.33
C ARG A 27 -8.63 -8.34 5.53
N GLU A 28 -7.97 -8.50 6.67
CA GLU A 28 -8.27 -7.88 7.97
C GLU A 28 -8.01 -6.38 8.03
N ALA A 29 -7.12 -5.87 7.17
CA ALA A 29 -6.81 -4.46 7.06
C ALA A 29 -6.72 -4.05 5.59
N ARG A 30 -7.08 -2.78 5.33
CA ARG A 30 -6.98 -2.17 4.00
C ARG A 30 -6.06 -0.95 4.04
N VAL A 31 -5.31 -0.78 2.96
CA VAL A 31 -4.49 0.41 2.71
C VAL A 31 -5.14 1.20 1.58
N ILE A 32 -5.54 2.43 1.90
CA ILE A 32 -6.32 3.31 1.04
C ILE A 32 -5.44 4.49 0.64
N VAL A 33 -5.45 4.85 -0.65
CA VAL A 33 -4.87 6.12 -1.11
C VAL A 33 -5.95 7.18 -1.03
N CYS A 34 -5.69 8.25 -0.27
CA CYS A 34 -6.63 9.34 -0.08
C CYS A 34 -6.05 10.69 -0.52
N ASN A 35 -6.93 11.65 -0.78
CA ASN A 35 -6.56 13.05 -0.84
C ASN A 35 -6.32 13.61 0.58
N GLU A 36 -5.93 14.88 0.70
CA GLU A 36 -5.64 15.54 1.98
C GLU A 36 -6.88 15.75 2.87
N ARG A 37 -8.08 15.63 2.30
CA ARG A 37 -9.37 15.74 3.03
C ARG A 37 -9.90 14.38 3.49
N GLY A 38 -9.24 13.29 3.09
CA GLY A 38 -9.65 11.92 3.41
C GLY A 38 -10.54 11.25 2.35
N ASP A 39 -10.80 11.89 1.20
CA ASP A 39 -11.55 11.25 0.13
C ASP A 39 -10.71 10.15 -0.52
N SER A 40 -11.29 8.96 -0.64
CA SER A 40 -10.62 7.76 -1.16
C SER A 40 -10.50 7.78 -2.68
N TYR A 41 -9.30 7.45 -3.17
CA TYR A 41 -9.03 7.11 -4.56
C TYR A 41 -9.08 5.60 -4.84
N GLY A 42 -8.92 4.76 -3.80
CA GLY A 42 -8.99 3.30 -3.91
C GLY A 42 -8.00 2.55 -3.03
N ASP A 43 -8.14 1.23 -3.01
CA ASP A 43 -7.34 0.31 -2.19
C ASP A 43 -6.11 -0.25 -2.91
N ILE A 44 -5.08 -0.60 -2.15
CA ILE A 44 -3.87 -1.25 -2.66
C ILE A 44 -3.85 -2.72 -2.23
N CYS A 45 -3.58 -3.62 -3.18
CA CYS A 45 -3.48 -5.05 -2.89
C CYS A 45 -2.18 -5.39 -2.12
N PRO A 46 -2.15 -6.51 -1.37
CA PRO A 46 -0.98 -6.94 -0.61
C PRO A 46 0.31 -7.06 -1.43
N GLN A 47 0.21 -7.49 -2.69
CA GLN A 47 1.37 -7.64 -3.57
C GLN A 47 2.03 -6.29 -3.89
N CYS A 48 1.23 -5.28 -4.23
CA CYS A 48 1.75 -3.93 -4.50
C CYS A 48 2.32 -3.28 -3.22
N ILE A 49 1.73 -3.54 -2.04
CA ILE A 49 2.30 -3.09 -0.76
C ILE A 49 3.68 -3.71 -0.53
N ALA A 50 3.82 -5.03 -0.72
CA ALA A 50 5.08 -5.73 -0.56
C ALA A 50 6.15 -5.25 -1.55
N MET A 51 5.77 -5.00 -2.81
CA MET A 51 6.67 -4.40 -3.80
C MET A 51 7.18 -3.02 -3.37
N GLY A 52 6.28 -2.16 -2.88
CA GLY A 52 6.64 -0.85 -2.35
C GLY A 52 7.60 -0.95 -1.17
N PHE A 53 7.32 -1.83 -0.22
CA PHE A 53 8.19 -2.10 0.93
C PHE A 53 9.60 -2.54 0.50
N ASN A 54 9.69 -3.52 -0.41
CA ASN A 54 10.98 -4.00 -0.92
C ASN A 54 11.76 -2.90 -1.64
N TRP A 55 11.08 -2.08 -2.45
CA TRP A 55 11.72 -0.96 -3.13
C TRP A 55 12.28 0.06 -2.13
N ILE A 56 11.50 0.47 -1.13
CA ILE A 56 11.95 1.38 -0.06
C ILE A 56 13.14 0.78 0.69
N GLY A 57 13.06 -0.50 1.05
CA GLY A 57 14.16 -1.22 1.72
C GLY A 57 15.46 -1.16 0.92
N ASN A 58 15.40 -1.42 -0.38
CA ASN A 58 16.57 -1.36 -1.26
C ASN A 58 17.13 0.06 -1.37
N GLN A 59 16.28 1.08 -1.45
CA GLN A 59 16.73 2.48 -1.48
C GLN A 59 17.44 2.87 -0.19
N LEU A 60 16.87 2.49 0.97
CA LEU A 60 17.48 2.77 2.27
C LEU A 60 18.82 2.05 2.45
N GLN A 61 18.93 0.80 2.00
CA GLN A 61 20.19 0.06 2.00
C GLN A 61 21.25 0.76 1.16
N HIS A 62 20.92 1.17 -0.07
CA HIS A 62 21.83 1.91 -0.93
C HIS A 62 22.29 3.22 -0.29
N LEU A 63 21.36 3.98 0.32
CA LEU A 63 21.69 5.21 1.04
C LEU A 63 22.66 4.96 2.20
N SER A 64 22.43 3.90 2.98
CA SER A 64 23.30 3.56 4.12
C SER A 64 24.73 3.24 3.70
N GLN A 65 24.91 2.61 2.54
CA GLN A 65 26.22 2.32 1.97
C GLN A 65 26.94 3.59 1.52
N GLN A 66 26.22 4.57 0.96
CA GLN A 66 26.77 5.85 0.54
C GLN A 66 27.19 6.74 1.72
N VAL A 67 26.47 6.69 2.84
CA VAL A 67 26.79 7.47 4.05
C VAL A 67 27.96 6.87 4.85
N SER A 68 28.25 5.57 4.66
CA SER A 68 29.32 4.86 5.36
C SER A 68 30.69 4.94 4.66
N LEU A 69 30.79 5.66 3.54
CA LEU A 69 32.01 5.96 2.78
C LEU A 69 32.41 7.42 2.99
#